data_AF-A0A957PPI6-F1
#
_entry.id   AF-A0A957PPI6-F1
#
_cell.length_a   1.000
_cell.length_b   1.000
_cell.length_c   1.000
_cell.angle_alpha   90.00
_cell.angle_beta   90.00
_cell.angle_gamma   90.00
#
_symmetry.space_group_name_H-M   'P 1'
#
loop_
_entity.id
_entity.type
_entity.pdbx_description
1 polymer ?
#
loop_
_entity_poly.entity_id
_entity_poly.type
_entity_poly.pdbx_seq_one_letter_code
_entity_poly.pdbx_strand_id
1 'polypeptide(L)'
;MNTLPALKTGKLITIYAPDAACTETMTLIAELGLRGPVMIMDGGNCYKPYQVAMQLRRGTVDVSRAASRIFSRRAFTCYEMNTLLSSTPSLNHPCLILDLLSTFYDDHVSIHEADRLLKSCLGQIQRLVLSGPVVLTLAPPLADDRAFLLEQVCAQADEVMAREVPVCQPTQPSLF
;
A
#
# COMPACT_ATOMS: atom_id res chain seq x y z
N MET A 1 12.01 10.38 14.07
CA MET A 1 10.69 10.85 13.60
C MET A 1 10.64 10.54 12.12
N ASN A 2 9.94 9.48 11.72
CA ASN A 2 9.84 9.14 10.30
C ASN A 2 8.71 9.98 9.71
N THR A 3 9.06 10.87 8.79
CA THR A 3 8.14 11.80 8.14
C THR A 3 7.17 11.03 7.26
N LEU A 4 5.87 11.26 7.46
CA LEU A 4 4.82 10.76 6.57
C LEU A 4 4.99 11.38 5.17
N PRO A 5 4.66 10.66 4.09
CA PRO A 5 4.80 11.18 2.74
C PRO A 5 3.85 12.38 2.52
N ALA A 6 4.36 13.42 1.85
CA ALA A 6 3.56 14.58 1.49
C ALA A 6 2.72 14.26 0.24
N LEU A 7 1.43 13.97 0.43
CA LEU A 7 0.55 13.60 -0.68
C LEU A 7 0.26 14.77 -1.62
N LYS A 8 0.47 14.53 -2.92
CA LYS A 8 0.14 15.47 -4.00
C LYS A 8 -0.65 14.73 -5.07
N THR A 9 -1.68 15.39 -5.61
CA THR A 9 -2.42 14.87 -6.78
C THR A 9 -1.48 14.75 -7.97
N GLY A 10 -1.66 13.71 -8.80
CA GLY A 10 -0.78 13.47 -9.95
C GLY A 10 0.57 12.88 -9.58
N LYS A 11 0.73 12.36 -8.35
CA LYS A 11 1.95 11.68 -7.91
C LYS A 11 1.66 10.27 -7.40
N LEU A 12 2.45 9.32 -7.91
CA LEU A 12 2.54 7.96 -7.38
C LEU A 12 3.72 7.87 -6.41
N ILE A 13 3.41 7.72 -5.13
CA ILE A 13 4.42 7.52 -4.08
C ILE A 13 4.48 6.03 -3.75
N THR A 14 5.65 5.42 -3.90
CA THR A 14 5.90 4.03 -3.57
C THR A 14 6.72 3.93 -2.30
N ILE A 15 6.21 3.21 -1.31
CA ILE A 15 6.91 2.88 -0.07
C ILE A 15 7.35 1.43 -0.16
N TYR A 16 8.65 1.23 -0.25
CA TYR A 16 9.26 -0.10 -0.22
C TYR A 16 9.69 -0.43 1.21
N ALA A 17 9.12 -1.49 1.78
CA ALA A 17 9.41 -1.91 3.14
C ALA A 17 9.42 -3.45 3.25
N PRO A 18 10.34 -4.04 4.05
CA PRO A 18 10.39 -5.47 4.35
C PRO A 18 9.06 -6.02 4.90
N ASP A 19 8.35 -5.18 5.66
CA ASP A 19 6.96 -5.40 6.06
C ASP A 19 6.10 -4.29 5.45
N ALA A 20 5.30 -4.64 4.44
CA ALA A 20 4.41 -3.71 3.78
C ALA A 20 3.26 -3.22 4.69
N ALA A 21 3.05 -3.86 5.85
CA ALA A 21 2.12 -3.43 6.90
C ALA A 21 2.74 -2.40 7.87
N CYS A 22 3.54 -1.48 7.34
CA CYS A 22 4.26 -0.48 8.13
C CYS A 22 3.31 0.40 8.99
N THR A 23 3.66 0.62 10.26
CA THR A 23 2.86 1.41 11.24
C THR A 23 2.54 2.83 10.75
N GLU A 24 3.47 3.44 10.01
CA GLU A 24 3.32 4.77 9.43
C GLU A 24 2.22 4.81 8.38
N THR A 25 2.03 3.73 7.62
CA THR A 25 0.93 3.64 6.66
C THR A 25 -0.42 3.66 7.37
N MET A 26 -0.55 2.99 8.52
CA MET A 26 -1.77 3.06 9.34
C MET A 26 -1.98 4.44 9.94
N THR A 27 -0.90 5.11 10.33
CA THR A 27 -0.94 6.49 10.85
C THR A 27 -1.39 7.46 9.75
N LEU A 28 -0.84 7.33 8.54
CA LEU A 28 -1.25 8.09 7.36
C LEU A 28 -2.74 7.88 7.05
N ILE A 29 -3.21 6.63 7.02
CA ILE A 29 -4.63 6.32 6.79
C ILE A 29 -5.53 7.04 7.80
N ALA A 30 -5.16 7.01 9.09
CA ALA A 30 -5.91 7.68 10.13
C ALA A 30 -5.93 9.20 9.92
N GLU A 31 -4.78 9.82 9.66
CA GLU A 31 -4.69 11.27 9.40
C GLU A 31 -5.54 11.69 8.19
N LEU A 32 -5.54 10.89 7.13
CA LEU A 32 -6.35 11.14 5.94
C LEU A 32 -7.84 10.97 6.23
N GLY A 33 -8.24 9.95 7.00
CA GLY A 33 -9.63 9.72 7.41
C GLY A 33 -10.21 10.86 8.26
N LEU A 34 -9.38 11.51 9.08
CA LEU A 34 -9.76 12.73 9.81
C LEU A 34 -10.09 13.88 8.85
N ARG A 35 -9.37 13.98 7.72
CA ARG A 35 -9.51 15.06 6.73
C ARG A 35 -10.62 14.80 5.70
N GLY A 36 -10.89 13.53 5.34
CA GLY A 36 -11.87 13.21 4.30
C GLY A 36 -11.91 11.72 3.91
N PRO A 37 -12.58 11.40 2.79
CA PRO A 37 -12.64 10.05 2.24
C PRO A 37 -11.27 9.48 1.89
N VAL A 38 -11.06 8.20 2.13
CA VAL A 38 -9.84 7.46 1.79
C VAL A 38 -10.22 6.09 1.25
N MET A 39 -9.65 5.71 0.12
CA MET A 39 -9.80 4.36 -0.41
C MET A 39 -8.56 3.53 -0.14
N ILE A 40 -8.75 2.29 0.31
CA ILE A 40 -7.72 1.32 0.60
C ILE A 40 -7.97 0.07 -0.24
N MET A 41 -6.93 -0.38 -0.93
CA MET A 41 -6.91 -1.63 -1.68
C MET A 41 -5.83 -2.52 -1.07
N ASP A 42 -6.22 -3.57 -0.38
CA ASP A 42 -5.29 -4.42 0.37
C ASP A 42 -5.01 -5.72 -0.39
N GLY A 43 -3.76 -5.91 -0.82
CA GLY A 43 -3.28 -7.17 -1.39
C GLY A 43 -2.68 -8.09 -0.31
N GLY A 44 -1.86 -7.52 0.57
CA GLY A 44 -1.02 -8.28 1.52
C GLY A 44 -1.59 -8.48 2.92
N ASN A 45 -2.89 -8.20 3.14
CA ASN A 45 -3.49 -8.22 4.49
C ASN A 45 -2.86 -7.18 5.44
N CYS A 46 -2.40 -6.08 4.88
CA CYS A 46 -1.64 -5.07 5.59
C CYS A 46 -2.53 -4.10 6.36
N TYR A 47 -3.80 -3.93 5.95
CA TYR A 47 -4.70 -3.00 6.62
C TYR A 47 -5.05 -3.49 8.03
N LYS A 48 -4.77 -2.68 9.05
CA LYS A 48 -5.07 -2.97 10.47
C LYS A 48 -6.12 -1.99 11.02
N PRO A 49 -7.43 -2.26 10.84
CA PRO A 49 -8.51 -1.35 11.26
C PRO A 49 -8.44 -0.92 12.73
N TYR A 50 -8.04 -1.83 13.62
CA TYR A 50 -7.93 -1.52 15.05
C TYR A 50 -6.82 -0.49 15.35
N GLN A 51 -5.67 -0.59 14.69
CA GLN A 51 -4.59 0.39 14.84
C GLN A 51 -5.03 1.75 14.31
N VAL A 52 -5.70 1.79 13.15
CA VAL A 52 -6.28 3.02 12.60
C VAL A 52 -7.30 3.62 13.55
N ALA A 53 -8.21 2.83 14.11
CA ALA A 53 -9.20 3.31 15.08
C ALA A 53 -8.54 3.90 16.34
N MET A 54 -7.46 3.30 16.84
CA MET A 54 -6.69 3.85 17.96
C MET A 54 -6.05 5.21 17.62
N GLN A 55 -5.53 5.37 16.39
CA GLN A 55 -4.97 6.65 15.95
C GLN A 55 -6.07 7.71 15.75
N LEU A 56 -7.22 7.34 15.17
CA LEU A 56 -8.36 8.24 15.02
C LEU A 56 -8.84 8.81 16.36
N ARG A 57 -8.88 7.98 17.42
CA ARG A 57 -9.25 8.42 18.79
C ARG A 57 -8.37 9.54 19.33
N ARG A 58 -7.14 9.69 18.83
CA ARG A 58 -6.23 10.79 19.23
C ARG A 58 -6.55 12.10 18.53
N GLY A 59 -7.20 12.05 17.37
CA GLY A 59 -7.51 13.22 16.54
C GLY A 59 -8.98 13.67 16.56
N THR A 60 -9.90 12.83 17.04
CA THR A 60 -11.33 13.17 17.13
C THR A 60 -12.05 12.39 18.21
N VAL A 61 -13.10 12.99 18.77
CA VAL A 61 -14.07 12.31 19.64
C VAL A 61 -15.11 11.51 18.85
N ASP A 62 -15.40 11.92 17.61
CA ASP A 62 -16.35 11.24 16.71
C ASP A 62 -15.61 10.27 15.78
N VAL A 63 -15.13 9.18 16.37
CA VAL A 63 -14.35 8.14 15.68
C VAL A 63 -15.19 7.44 14.62
N SER A 64 -16.49 7.25 14.87
CA SER A 64 -17.40 6.57 13.94
C SER A 64 -17.50 7.32 12.62
N ARG A 65 -17.68 8.65 12.67
CA ARG A 65 -17.73 9.48 11.48
C ARG A 65 -16.40 9.55 10.73
N ALA A 66 -15.27 9.52 11.42
CA ALA A 66 -13.98 9.47 10.76
C ALA A 66 -13.72 8.10 10.10
N ALA A 67 -14.06 7.01 10.78
CA ALA A 67 -13.93 5.66 10.25
C ALA A 67 -14.86 5.42 9.05
N SER A 68 -16.06 6.00 9.03
CA SER A 68 -17.01 5.87 7.91
C SER A 68 -16.54 6.54 6.62
N ARG A 69 -15.43 7.27 6.64
CA ARG A 69 -14.77 7.85 5.46
C ARG A 69 -13.70 6.94 4.87
N ILE A 70 -13.34 5.87 5.57
CA ILE A 70 -12.29 4.95 5.16
C ILE A 70 -12.93 3.72 4.51
N PHE A 71 -12.71 3.56 3.21
CA PHE A 71 -13.27 2.47 2.41
C PHE A 71 -12.17 1.47 2.10
N SER A 72 -12.27 0.26 2.63
CA SER A 72 -11.29 -0.80 2.36
C SER A 72 -11.88 -1.91 1.49
N ARG A 73 -11.15 -2.29 0.45
CA ARG A 73 -11.41 -3.48 -0.37
C ARG A 73 -10.16 -4.35 -0.37
N ARG A 74 -10.34 -5.68 -0.42
CA ARG A 74 -9.24 -6.64 -0.39
C ARG A 74 -9.25 -7.45 -1.68
N ALA A 75 -8.05 -7.79 -2.16
CA ALA A 75 -7.83 -8.77 -3.21
C ALA A 75 -6.90 -9.85 -2.67
N PHE A 76 -7.16 -11.10 -3.03
CA PHE A 76 -6.36 -12.26 -2.65
C PHE A 76 -5.50 -12.78 -3.81
N THR A 77 -5.82 -12.38 -5.05
CA THR A 77 -5.09 -12.79 -6.26
C THR A 77 -4.81 -11.60 -7.17
N CYS A 78 -3.80 -11.71 -8.03
CA CYS A 78 -3.49 -10.67 -9.02
C CYS A 78 -4.68 -10.38 -9.97
N TYR A 79 -5.51 -11.38 -10.26
CA TYR A 79 -6.75 -11.21 -11.04
C TYR A 79 -7.79 -10.37 -10.31
N GLU A 80 -8.01 -10.64 -9.02
CA GLU A 80 -8.90 -9.84 -8.17
C GLU A 80 -8.37 -8.43 -8.01
N MET A 81 -7.06 -8.25 -7.83
CA MET A 81 -6.42 -6.94 -7.71
C MET A 81 -6.63 -6.12 -8.99
N ASN A 82 -6.40 -6.73 -10.16
CA ASN A 82 -6.67 -6.09 -11.45
C ASN A 82 -8.15 -5.73 -11.63
N THR A 83 -9.07 -6.60 -11.20
CA THR A 83 -10.52 -6.33 -11.23
C THR A 83 -10.91 -5.20 -10.27
N LEU A 84 -10.30 -5.15 -9.09
CA LEU A 84 -10.53 -4.14 -8.08
C LEU A 84 -10.05 -2.76 -8.56
N LEU A 85 -8.85 -2.69 -9.13
CA LEU A 85 -8.29 -1.47 -9.73
C LEU A 85 -9.12 -0.97 -10.92
N SER A 86 -9.49 -1.86 -11.84
CA SER A 86 -10.28 -1.49 -13.03
C SER A 86 -11.70 -1.06 -12.69
N SER A 87 -12.36 -1.71 -11.72
CA SER A 87 -13.71 -1.32 -11.26
C SER A 87 -13.74 -0.08 -10.39
N THR A 88 -12.59 0.41 -9.93
CA THR A 88 -12.54 1.58 -9.04
C THR A 88 -12.74 2.87 -9.85
N PRO A 89 -13.72 3.71 -9.48
CA PRO A 89 -13.90 5.00 -10.12
C PRO A 89 -12.73 5.94 -9.78
N SER A 90 -12.35 6.75 -10.75
CA SER A 90 -11.37 7.80 -10.56
C SER A 90 -12.00 8.95 -9.78
N LEU A 91 -11.67 9.06 -8.49
CA LEU A 91 -12.20 10.08 -7.59
C LEU A 91 -11.05 10.92 -7.04
N ASN A 92 -11.31 12.20 -6.75
CA ASN A 92 -10.33 13.11 -6.17
C ASN A 92 -10.24 12.93 -4.65
N HIS A 93 -9.87 11.73 -4.22
CA HIS A 93 -9.57 11.41 -2.84
C HIS A 93 -8.33 10.49 -2.77
N PRO A 94 -7.59 10.47 -1.65
CA PRO A 94 -6.45 9.59 -1.49
C PRO A 94 -6.78 8.11 -1.70
N CYS A 95 -5.92 7.42 -2.44
CA CYS A 95 -5.97 5.97 -2.63
C CYS A 95 -4.67 5.34 -2.10
N LEU A 96 -4.79 4.35 -1.23
CA LEU A 96 -3.68 3.57 -0.72
C LEU A 96 -3.80 2.14 -1.19
N ILE A 97 -2.82 1.66 -1.94
CA ILE A 97 -2.73 0.30 -2.43
C ILE A 97 -1.66 -0.39 -1.59
N LEU A 98 -2.09 -1.29 -0.72
CA LEU A 98 -1.25 -1.92 0.28
C LEU A 98 -0.73 -3.26 -0.25
N ASP A 99 0.59 -3.37 -0.29
CA ASP A 99 1.34 -4.57 -0.68
C ASP A 99 0.84 -5.19 -1.98
N LEU A 100 0.84 -4.38 -3.05
CA LEU A 100 0.29 -4.77 -4.35
C LEU A 100 0.83 -6.13 -4.84
N LEU A 101 2.15 -6.30 -4.76
CA LEU A 101 2.85 -7.44 -5.34
C LEU A 101 2.70 -8.73 -4.55
N SER A 102 2.23 -8.69 -3.30
CA SER A 102 1.83 -9.92 -2.58
C SER A 102 0.86 -10.79 -3.38
N THR A 103 -0.04 -10.16 -4.15
CA THR A 103 -1.02 -10.86 -5.00
C THR A 103 -0.41 -11.44 -6.30
N PHE A 104 0.83 -11.07 -6.61
CA PHE A 104 1.57 -11.48 -7.80
C PHE A 104 2.69 -12.48 -7.52
N TYR A 105 2.98 -12.75 -6.24
CA TYR A 105 3.97 -13.74 -5.80
C TYR A 105 3.39 -15.16 -5.68
N ASP A 106 2.25 -15.41 -6.32
CA ASP A 106 1.66 -16.75 -6.43
C ASP A 106 2.38 -17.54 -7.55
N ASP A 107 3.04 -18.63 -7.16
CA ASP A 107 3.76 -19.53 -8.06
C ASP A 107 2.86 -20.27 -9.06
N HIS A 108 1.55 -20.32 -8.81
CA HIS A 108 0.59 -20.90 -9.76
C HIS A 108 0.30 -19.99 -10.96
N VAL A 109 0.69 -18.71 -10.90
CA VAL A 109 0.52 -17.76 -12.01
C VAL A 109 1.80 -17.70 -12.83
N SER A 110 1.74 -18.04 -14.12
CA SER A 110 2.93 -17.98 -14.99
C SER A 110 3.57 -16.59 -14.99
N ILE A 111 4.89 -16.52 -15.20
CA ILE A 111 5.65 -15.26 -15.29
C ILE A 111 5.04 -14.31 -16.33
N HIS A 112 4.68 -14.84 -17.51
CA HIS A 112 4.05 -14.07 -18.58
C HIS A 112 2.70 -13.47 -18.17
N GLU A 113 1.87 -14.23 -17.45
CA GLU A 113 0.56 -13.76 -17.02
C GLU A 113 0.68 -12.73 -15.89
N ALA A 114 1.60 -12.92 -14.95
CA ALA A 114 1.90 -11.94 -13.91
C ALA A 114 2.39 -10.61 -14.51
N ASP A 115 3.30 -10.65 -15.49
CA ASP A 115 3.76 -9.48 -16.24
C ASP A 115 2.61 -8.76 -16.96
N ARG A 116 1.78 -9.51 -17.69
CA ARG A 116 0.61 -8.98 -18.41
C ARG A 116 -0.37 -8.29 -17.46
N LEU A 117 -0.69 -8.93 -16.34
CA LEU A 117 -1.62 -8.39 -15.33
C LEU A 117 -1.03 -7.20 -14.60
N LEU A 118 0.28 -7.20 -14.30
CA LEU A 118 0.92 -6.07 -13.63
C LEU A 118 0.90 -4.84 -14.53
N LYS A 119 1.21 -4.97 -15.82
CA LYS A 119 1.09 -3.88 -16.80
C LYS A 119 -0.33 -3.32 -16.88
N SER A 120 -1.34 -4.19 -16.85
CA SER A 120 -2.74 -3.77 -16.76
C SER A 120 -3.02 -2.98 -15.47
N CYS A 121 -2.56 -3.50 -14.32
CA CYS A 121 -2.70 -2.82 -13.03
C CYS A 121 -2.02 -1.45 -13.02
N LEU A 122 -0.79 -1.34 -13.53
CA LEU A 122 -0.05 -0.09 -13.62
C LEU A 122 -0.79 0.94 -14.48
N GLY A 123 -1.40 0.53 -15.59
CA GLY A 123 -2.27 1.41 -16.38
C GLY A 123 -3.48 1.93 -15.59
N GLN A 124 -4.11 1.07 -14.78
CA GLN A 124 -5.21 1.49 -13.90
C GLN A 124 -4.74 2.39 -12.75
N ILE A 125 -3.57 2.13 -12.18
CA ILE A 125 -2.97 2.96 -11.14
C ILE A 125 -2.69 4.36 -11.69
N GLN A 126 -2.11 4.46 -12.88
CA GLN A 126 -1.88 5.76 -13.54
C GLN A 126 -3.19 6.52 -13.77
N ARG A 127 -4.27 5.83 -14.17
CA ARG A 127 -5.61 6.43 -14.26
C ARG A 127 -6.08 7.02 -12.91
N LEU A 128 -5.77 6.37 -11.79
CA LEU A 128 -6.12 6.88 -10.46
C LEU A 128 -5.22 8.05 -10.02
N VAL A 129 -3.92 7.99 -10.31
CA VAL A 129 -2.92 9.04 -10.03
C VAL A 129 -3.32 10.37 -10.65
N LEU A 130 -3.87 10.35 -11.87
CA LEU A 130 -4.34 11.56 -12.56
C LEU A 130 -5.50 12.27 -11.83
N SER A 131 -6.25 11.56 -10.98
CA SER A 131 -7.44 12.09 -10.31
C SER A 131 -7.21 12.44 -8.85
N GLY A 132 -6.29 11.77 -8.17
CA GLY A 132 -6.01 11.96 -6.75
C GLY A 132 -4.63 11.44 -6.35
N PRO A 133 -4.18 11.71 -5.11
CA PRO A 133 -2.92 11.18 -4.63
C PRO A 133 -3.01 9.66 -4.44
N VAL A 134 -1.99 8.94 -4.92
CA VAL A 134 -1.89 7.47 -4.78
C VAL A 134 -0.62 7.11 -4.03
N VAL A 135 -0.78 6.29 -2.99
CA VAL A 135 0.33 5.67 -2.28
C VAL A 135 0.27 4.17 -2.51
N LEU A 136 1.42 3.60 -2.82
CA LEU A 136 1.61 2.18 -3.00
C LEU A 136 2.59 1.67 -1.94
N THR A 137 2.28 0.57 -1.25
CA THR A 137 3.29 -0.13 -0.45
C THR A 137 3.69 -1.43 -1.13
N LEU A 138 4.97 -1.81 -0.98
CA LEU A 138 5.56 -3.00 -1.59
C LEU A 138 6.46 -3.71 -0.58
N ALA A 139 6.33 -5.03 -0.50
CA ALA A 139 7.29 -5.92 0.15
C ALA A 139 8.26 -6.54 -0.89
N PRO A 140 9.48 -6.94 -0.47
CA PRO A 140 10.34 -7.77 -1.30
C PRO A 140 9.64 -9.10 -1.68
N PRO A 141 9.90 -9.64 -2.88
CA PRO A 141 9.49 -11.00 -3.19
C PRO A 141 10.23 -12.00 -2.31
N LEU A 142 9.60 -13.15 -2.05
CA LEU A 142 10.24 -14.27 -1.37
C LEU A 142 11.22 -15.03 -2.28
N ALA A 143 11.01 -14.96 -3.60
CA ALA A 143 11.82 -15.61 -4.62
C ALA A 143 12.30 -14.61 -5.68
N ASP A 144 13.54 -14.77 -6.15
CA ASP A 144 14.19 -13.82 -7.05
C ASP A 144 13.57 -13.78 -8.47
N ASP A 145 12.85 -14.83 -8.88
CA ASP A 145 12.22 -14.93 -10.20
C ASP A 145 11.10 -13.90 -10.42
N ARG A 146 10.60 -13.28 -9.34
CA ARG A 146 9.60 -12.19 -9.35
C ARG A 146 10.19 -10.80 -9.13
N ALA A 147 11.51 -10.67 -8.98
CA ALA A 147 12.16 -9.38 -8.73
C ALA A 147 11.85 -8.33 -9.82
N PHE A 148 11.72 -8.76 -11.07
CA PHE A 148 11.39 -7.88 -12.19
C PHE A 148 10.05 -7.14 -12.03
N LEU A 149 9.09 -7.72 -11.28
CA LEU A 149 7.80 -7.07 -11.01
C LEU A 149 7.99 -5.84 -10.12
N LEU A 150 8.86 -5.95 -9.11
CA LEU A 150 9.21 -4.83 -8.23
C LEU A 150 9.88 -3.71 -9.02
N GLU A 151 10.82 -4.05 -9.90
CA GLU A 151 11.50 -3.08 -10.77
C GLU A 151 10.50 -2.33 -11.67
N GLN A 152 9.54 -3.02 -12.28
CA GLN A 152 8.51 -2.38 -13.11
C GLN A 152 7.67 -1.37 -12.33
N VAL A 153 7.29 -1.70 -11.10
CA VAL A 153 6.51 -0.80 -10.26
C VAL A 153 7.34 0.41 -9.84
N CYS A 154 8.58 0.20 -9.38
CA CYS A 154 9.47 1.28 -8.97
C CYS A 154 9.80 2.23 -10.14
N ALA A 155 9.91 1.71 -11.37
CA ALA A 155 10.15 2.51 -12.57
C ALA A 155 8.98 3.46 -12.93
N GLN A 156 7.77 3.19 -12.43
CA GLN A 156 6.58 4.02 -12.66
C GLN A 156 6.31 5.01 -11.52
N ALA A 157 7.00 4.87 -10.39
CA ALA A 157 6.81 5.72 -9.23
C ALA A 157 7.47 7.08 -9.44
N ASP A 158 6.77 8.16 -9.04
CA ASP A 158 7.35 9.50 -9.02
C ASP A 158 8.32 9.67 -7.85
N GLU A 159 8.07 8.97 -6.75
CA GLU A 159 8.85 9.00 -5.53
C GLU A 159 8.91 7.58 -4.94
N VAL A 160 10.12 7.11 -4.63
CA VAL A 160 10.34 5.83 -3.97
C VAL A 160 10.98 6.08 -2.61
N MET A 161 10.29 5.67 -1.55
CA MET A 161 10.79 5.73 -0.19
C MET A 161 11.17 4.31 0.25
N ALA A 162 12.47 4.03 0.31
CA ALA A 162 12.97 2.76 0.85
C ALA A 162 13.03 2.84 2.37
N ARG A 163 12.55 1.78 3.04
CA ARG A 163 12.56 1.68 4.49
C ARG A 163 13.44 0.52 4.92
N GLU A 164 14.58 0.85 5.52
CA GLU A 164 15.51 -0.14 6.03
C GLU A 164 14.93 -0.83 7.27
N VAL A 165 15.17 -2.14 7.39
CA VAL A 165 15.00 -2.85 8.65
C VAL A 165 15.98 -2.21 9.64
N PRO A 166 15.58 -1.77 10.84
CA PRO A 166 16.56 -1.50 11.87
C PRO A 166 17.33 -2.80 12.11
N VAL A 167 18.64 -2.81 11.83
CA VAL A 167 19.49 -3.97 12.05
C VAL A 167 19.37 -4.35 13.53
N CYS A 168 18.58 -5.39 13.83
CA CYS A 168 18.61 -6.04 15.13
C CYS A 168 20.00 -6.66 15.26
N GLN A 169 20.93 -5.94 15.89
CA GLN A 169 22.11 -6.58 16.41
C GLN A 169 21.62 -7.67 17.37
N PRO A 170 22.02 -8.94 17.19
CA PRO A 170 21.65 -9.98 18.13
C PRO A 170 22.23 -9.61 19.49
N THR A 171 21.42 -9.03 20.38
CA THR A 171 21.75 -8.91 21.79
C THR A 171 21.75 -10.30 22.36
N GLN A 172 22.94 -10.89 22.47
CA GLN A 172 23.17 -12.11 23.23
C GLN A 172 22.57 -11.88 24.63
N PRO A 173 21.57 -12.67 25.06
CA PRO A 173 21.05 -12.52 26.42
C PRO A 173 22.21 -12.78 27.39
N SER A 174 22.41 -11.88 28.35
CA SER A 174 23.39 -12.10 29.41
C SER A 174 22.93 -13.32 30.21
N LEU A 175 23.78 -14.34 30.29
CA LEU A 175 23.59 -15.44 31.22
C LEU A 175 23.77 -14.90 32.64
N PHE A 176 22.66 -14.61 33.32
CA PHE A 176 22.57 -14.47 34.77
C PHE A 176 21.45 -15.38 35.26
#